data_AF-A0A2P4Y673-F1
#
_entry.id   AF-A0A2P4Y673-F1
#
_cell.length_a   1.000
_cell.length_b   1.000
_cell.length_c   1.000
_cell.angle_alpha   90.00
_cell.angle_beta   90.00
_cell.angle_gamma   90.00
#
_symmetry.space_group_name_H-M   'P 1'
#
loop_
_entity.id
_entity.type
_entity.pdbx_description
1 polymer ?
#
loop_
_entity_poly.entity_id
_entity_poly.type
_entity_poly.pdbx_seq_one_letter_code
_entity_poly.pdbx_strand_id
1 'polypeptide(L)'
;MPGTRAGVPDRFGNNYCEMFTGYPPGYLDMIRYLHSQDTTVDILLTENGWCGNDEIENMDQLLYFKSFVEQVYKAVVEEKIPVIGYTAWSFLDNYEWGSYNPRFGMYYVNFTEQTGSPDFYNPKPTDLTRIPRPSAKWFNKVATTKCLDGWSEINAKATGTSHESKTSIFSLVFGFVALAAVVIGVVVVLVYRHRRTGYEPLVSRN
;
A
#
# COMPACT_ATOMS: atom_id res chain seq x y z
N MET A 1 4.97 19.30 -5.73
CA MET A 1 5.69 19.60 -4.46
C MET A 1 7.09 18.97 -4.49
N PRO A 2 8.05 19.45 -3.71
CA PRO A 2 9.37 18.81 -3.64
C PRO A 2 9.25 17.34 -3.20
N GLY A 3 10.04 16.45 -3.80
CA GLY A 3 9.93 15.02 -3.53
C GLY A 3 8.60 14.39 -3.96
N THR A 4 7.90 14.93 -4.95
CA THR A 4 6.67 14.32 -5.50
C THR A 4 6.76 14.12 -7.00
N ARG A 5 5.99 13.17 -7.51
CA ARG A 5 5.73 12.95 -8.94
C ARG A 5 4.22 12.88 -9.19
N ALA A 6 3.81 12.77 -10.44
CA ALA A 6 2.41 12.54 -10.81
C ALA A 6 1.80 11.37 -10.00
N GLY A 7 0.52 11.51 -9.61
CA GLY A 7 -0.20 10.51 -8.84
C GLY A 7 -0.15 9.14 -9.51
N VAL A 8 0.23 8.13 -8.72
CA VAL A 8 0.21 6.71 -9.10
C VAL A 8 -0.64 5.99 -8.04
N PRO A 9 -1.50 5.03 -8.44
CA PRO A 9 -2.27 4.25 -7.48
C PRO A 9 -1.39 3.54 -6.46
N ASP A 10 -1.96 3.27 -5.28
CA ASP A 10 -1.32 2.45 -4.25
C ASP A 10 -1.15 0.99 -4.71
N ARG A 11 -0.58 0.15 -3.83
CA ARG A 11 -0.36 -1.29 -4.11
C ARG A 11 -1.64 -2.09 -4.38
N PHE A 12 -2.81 -1.53 -4.06
CA PHE A 12 -4.13 -2.14 -4.27
C PHE A 12 -4.90 -1.48 -5.43
N GLY A 13 -4.32 -0.48 -6.10
CA GLY A 13 -4.95 0.25 -7.18
C GLY A 13 -5.85 1.41 -6.70
N ASN A 14 -5.86 1.75 -5.42
CA ASN A 14 -6.61 2.91 -4.92
C ASN A 14 -5.87 4.21 -5.21
N ASN A 15 -6.62 5.29 -5.42
CA ASN A 15 -6.05 6.60 -5.72
C ASN A 15 -6.27 7.59 -4.57
N TYR A 16 -5.77 7.27 -3.36
CA TYR A 16 -5.89 8.16 -2.20
C TYR A 16 -5.09 9.47 -2.37
N CYS A 17 -4.07 9.44 -3.23
CA CYS A 17 -3.13 10.52 -3.48
C CYS A 17 -3.29 11.07 -4.90
N GLU A 18 -4.51 11.50 -5.26
CA GLU A 18 -4.90 11.80 -6.64
C GLU A 18 -3.95 12.74 -7.38
N MET A 19 -3.42 13.76 -6.69
CA MET A 19 -2.62 14.81 -7.32
C MET A 19 -1.12 14.49 -7.35
N PHE A 20 -0.58 13.80 -6.34
CA PHE A 20 0.86 13.61 -6.17
C PHE A 20 1.21 12.32 -5.41
N THR A 21 2.16 11.53 -5.91
CA THR A 21 2.76 10.41 -5.18
C THR A 21 4.18 10.76 -4.72
N GLY A 22 4.61 10.19 -3.61
CA GLY A 22 5.98 10.33 -3.11
C GLY A 22 7.04 9.93 -4.15
N TYR A 23 8.03 10.80 -4.33
CA TYR A 23 9.23 10.58 -5.13
C TYR A 23 10.45 10.94 -4.28
N PRO A 24 10.98 9.98 -3.49
CA PRO A 24 12.01 10.25 -2.51
C PRO A 24 13.25 10.96 -3.07
N PRO A 25 13.84 10.58 -4.23
CA PRO A 25 15.03 11.26 -4.75
C PRO A 25 14.86 12.78 -4.90
N GLY A 26 13.67 13.23 -5.31
CA GLY A 26 13.38 14.67 -5.44
C GLY A 26 13.38 15.43 -4.10
N TYR A 27 13.30 14.72 -2.96
CA TYR A 27 13.44 15.32 -1.64
C TYR A 27 14.91 15.64 -1.33
N LEU A 28 15.83 14.73 -1.68
CA LEU A 28 17.27 14.98 -1.59
C LEU A 28 17.68 16.14 -2.51
N ASP A 29 17.18 16.14 -3.75
CA ASP A 29 17.45 17.23 -4.70
C ASP A 29 16.98 18.58 -4.19
N MET A 30 15.85 18.63 -3.48
CA MET A 30 15.40 19.86 -2.83
C MET A 30 16.31 20.29 -1.68
N ILE A 31 16.73 19.35 -0.82
CA ILE A 31 17.67 19.67 0.28
C ILE A 31 18.97 20.25 -0.29
N ARG A 32 19.52 19.64 -1.35
CA ARG A 32 20.69 20.16 -2.08
C ARG A 32 20.43 21.55 -2.66
N TYR A 33 19.28 21.75 -3.29
CA TYR A 33 18.91 23.03 -3.86
C TYR A 33 18.86 24.13 -2.79
N LEU A 34 18.17 23.89 -1.67
CA LEU A 34 18.09 24.84 -0.54
C LEU A 34 19.47 25.18 0.01
N HIS A 35 20.32 24.18 0.23
CA HIS A 35 21.68 24.41 0.71
C HIS A 35 22.54 25.19 -0.28
N SER A 36 22.34 25.00 -1.59
CA SER A 36 23.07 25.77 -2.60
C SER A 36 22.66 27.24 -2.68
N GLN A 37 21.50 27.63 -2.13
CA GLN A 37 21.09 29.04 -2.05
C GLN A 37 21.86 29.80 -0.98
N ASP A 38 22.15 29.15 0.15
CA ASP A 38 23.00 29.69 1.22
C ASP A 38 23.61 28.52 2.01
N THR A 39 24.93 28.36 1.90
CA THR A 39 25.65 27.25 2.54
C THR A 39 25.96 27.51 4.02
N THR A 40 25.65 28.71 4.54
CA THR A 40 25.94 29.12 5.91
C THR A 40 24.77 28.89 6.88
N VAL A 41 23.58 28.59 6.36
CA VAL A 41 22.36 28.40 7.15
C VAL A 41 22.03 26.94 7.37
N ASP A 42 21.51 26.67 8.57
CA ASP A 42 20.97 25.37 8.94
C ASP A 42 19.59 25.14 8.30
N ILE A 43 19.28 23.89 7.95
CA ILE A 43 17.99 23.48 7.36
C ILE A 43 17.16 22.72 8.39
N LEU A 44 15.95 23.21 8.67
CA LEU A 44 14.93 22.49 9.44
C LEU A 44 13.83 21.99 8.50
N LEU A 45 13.63 20.68 8.42
CA LEU A 45 12.58 20.07 7.61
C LEU A 45 11.28 20.01 8.41
N THR A 46 10.43 21.03 8.24
CA THR A 46 9.26 21.26 9.10
C THR A 46 8.08 20.33 8.83
N GLU A 47 7.90 19.87 7.59
CA GLU A 47 6.80 18.97 7.25
C GLU A 47 7.21 18.02 6.13
N ASN A 48 6.98 16.73 6.37
CA ASN A 48 7.02 15.71 5.34
C ASN A 48 6.04 14.61 5.72
N GLY A 49 5.14 14.23 4.81
CA GLY A 49 4.01 13.37 5.16
C GLY A 49 3.45 12.60 3.97
N TRP A 50 2.78 11.50 4.29
CA TRP A 50 2.14 10.63 3.31
C TRP A 50 0.65 10.94 3.22
N CYS A 51 0.15 11.17 2.01
CA CYS A 51 -1.27 11.37 1.74
C CYS A 51 -2.06 10.11 2.12
N GLY A 52 -2.86 10.29 3.16
CA GLY A 52 -3.42 9.26 4.03
C GLY A 52 -4.52 8.36 3.49
N ASN A 53 -4.83 7.33 4.28
CA ASN A 53 -6.10 6.62 4.29
C ASN A 53 -6.46 6.20 5.75
N ASP A 54 -7.62 5.59 5.95
CA ASP A 54 -8.11 5.14 7.25
C ASP A 54 -7.51 3.80 7.73
N GLU A 55 -6.55 3.22 7.01
CA GLU A 55 -5.92 1.93 7.33
C GLU A 55 -5.00 2.04 8.56
N ILE A 56 -5.30 1.35 9.66
CA ILE A 56 -4.45 1.42 10.86
C ILE A 56 -3.09 0.74 10.64
N GLU A 57 -3.08 -0.46 10.04
CA GLU A 57 -1.87 -1.21 9.71
C GLU A 57 -1.28 -0.76 8.36
N ASN A 58 -1.01 0.54 8.25
CA ASN A 58 -0.58 1.16 7.01
C ASN A 58 0.93 1.00 6.76
N MET A 59 1.26 0.02 5.93
CA MET A 59 2.65 -0.24 5.52
C MET A 59 3.14 0.73 4.45
N ASP A 60 2.25 1.29 3.63
CA ASP A 60 2.61 2.22 2.56
C ASP A 60 3.12 3.56 3.13
N GLN A 61 2.46 4.06 4.18
CA GLN A 61 2.91 5.21 4.99
C GLN A 61 4.28 4.95 5.61
N LEU A 62 4.49 3.75 6.17
CA LEU A 62 5.79 3.38 6.74
C LEU A 62 6.89 3.36 5.67
N LEU A 63 6.62 2.78 4.50
CA LEU A 63 7.55 2.74 3.38
C LEU A 63 7.86 4.14 2.86
N TYR A 64 6.85 5.01 2.75
CA TYR A 64 7.03 6.42 2.43
C TYR A 64 8.02 7.07 3.40
N PHE A 65 7.73 7.07 4.70
CA PHE A 65 8.58 7.73 5.69
C PHE A 65 10.01 7.21 5.68
N LYS A 66 10.18 5.89 5.59
CA LYS A 66 11.52 5.27 5.49
C LYS A 66 12.30 5.78 4.30
N SER A 67 11.67 5.80 3.12
CA SER A 67 12.34 6.23 1.87
C SER A 67 12.73 7.72 1.87
N PHE A 68 11.94 8.58 2.53
CA PHE A 68 12.26 9.99 2.68
C PHE A 68 13.31 10.25 3.76
N VAL A 69 13.25 9.57 4.90
CA VAL A 69 14.28 9.67 5.94
C VAL A 69 15.63 9.13 5.44
N GLU A 70 15.64 8.12 4.55
CA GLU A 70 16.86 7.70 3.85
C GLU A 70 17.47 8.85 3.04
N GLN A 71 16.66 9.68 2.36
CA GLN A 71 17.18 10.85 1.65
C GLN A 71 17.78 11.88 2.60
N VAL A 72 17.14 12.09 3.77
CA VAL A 72 17.70 12.96 4.82
C VAL A 72 19.04 12.42 5.34
N TYR A 73 19.13 11.10 5.52
CA TYR A 73 20.38 10.44 5.89
C TYR A 73 21.48 10.71 4.85
N LYS A 74 21.20 10.57 3.55
CA LYS A 74 22.17 10.88 2.48
C LYS A 74 22.63 12.32 2.54
N ALA A 75 21.69 13.27 2.67
CA ALA A 75 22.02 14.70 2.79
C ALA A 75 22.96 14.98 3.98
N VAL A 76 22.68 14.43 5.16
CA VAL A 76 23.44 14.70 6.38
C VAL A 76 24.76 13.94 6.42
N VAL A 77 24.73 12.64 6.13
CA VAL A 77 25.84 11.74 6.38
C VAL A 77 26.80 11.66 5.19
N GLU A 78 26.27 11.58 3.97
CA GLU A 78 27.09 11.45 2.76
C GLU A 78 27.50 12.84 2.24
N GLU A 79 26.58 13.80 2.23
CA GLU A 79 26.80 15.13 1.62
C GLU A 79 27.12 16.24 2.63
N LYS A 80 27.05 15.96 3.94
CA LYS A 80 27.40 16.90 5.02
C LYS A 80 26.59 18.20 5.02
N ILE A 81 25.36 18.17 4.49
CA ILE A 81 24.44 19.31 4.53
C ILE A 81 23.93 19.50 5.97
N PRO A 82 23.92 20.73 6.53
CA PRO A 82 23.53 21.00 7.92
C PRO A 82 22.00 20.93 8.12
N VAL A 83 21.43 19.73 8.05
CA VAL A 83 20.02 19.49 8.41
C VAL A 83 19.94 19.27 9.92
N ILE A 84 19.28 20.19 10.63
CA ILE A 84 19.21 20.21 12.10
C ILE A 84 17.99 19.49 12.66
N GLY A 85 17.00 19.17 11.83
CA GLY A 85 15.80 18.48 12.28
C GLY A 85 14.87 18.05 11.16
N TYR A 86 13.98 17.12 11.51
CA TYR A 86 12.92 16.59 10.65
C TYR A 86 11.66 16.36 11.49
N THR A 87 10.54 16.89 11.03
CA THR A 87 9.23 16.72 11.67
C THR A 87 8.24 16.08 10.69
N ALA A 88 7.78 14.89 11.05
CA ALA A 88 6.81 14.14 10.28
C ALA A 88 5.42 14.80 10.35
N TRP A 89 4.82 15.02 9.18
CA TRP A 89 3.42 15.40 9.04
C TRP A 89 2.58 14.11 8.89
N SER A 90 1.73 13.76 9.85
CA SER A 90 1.46 14.44 11.12
C SER A 90 1.54 13.49 12.31
N PHE A 91 1.60 14.05 13.52
CA PHE A 91 1.57 13.23 14.73
C PHE A 91 0.26 12.46 14.87
N LEU A 92 -0.89 13.13 14.71
CA LEU A 92 -2.23 12.53 14.77
C LEU A 92 -2.98 12.80 13.46
N ASP A 93 -3.89 11.91 13.11
CA ASP A 93 -4.95 12.27 12.16
C ASP A 93 -5.65 13.54 12.67
N ASN A 94 -5.83 14.51 11.78
CA ASN A 94 -6.31 15.84 12.13
C ASN A 94 -7.34 16.34 11.10
N TYR A 95 -7.73 17.60 11.22
CA TYR A 95 -8.57 18.28 10.24
C TYR A 95 -7.70 18.83 9.12
N GLU A 96 -7.71 18.18 7.97
CA GLU A 96 -6.93 18.56 6.80
C GLU A 96 -7.71 19.58 5.97
N TRP A 97 -7.59 20.85 6.35
CA TRP A 97 -7.99 22.03 5.56
C TRP A 97 -9.41 22.01 4.96
N GLY A 98 -10.38 21.42 5.66
CA GLY A 98 -11.74 21.28 5.13
C GLY A 98 -12.37 19.93 5.42
N SER A 99 -11.55 18.91 5.69
CA SER A 99 -12.03 17.54 5.81
C SER A 99 -11.27 16.73 6.86
N TYR A 100 -11.97 15.80 7.49
CA TYR A 100 -11.40 14.74 8.33
C TYR A 100 -11.16 13.44 7.54
N ASN A 101 -11.46 13.41 6.25
CA ASN A 101 -11.28 12.23 5.41
C ASN A 101 -9.80 11.95 5.09
N PRO A 102 -8.95 12.95 4.74
CA PRO A 102 -7.51 12.73 4.59
C PRO A 102 -6.86 12.40 5.93
N ARG A 103 -5.98 11.40 5.96
CA ARG A 103 -5.40 10.86 7.21
C ARG A 103 -3.87 10.79 7.21
N PHE A 104 -3.21 11.91 7.46
CA PHE A 104 -1.74 12.00 7.46
C PHE A 104 -1.07 11.46 8.74
N GLY A 105 -1.86 11.16 9.77
CA GLY A 105 -1.35 10.87 11.10
C GLY A 105 -0.55 9.57 11.18
N MET A 106 0.55 9.60 11.92
CA MET A 106 1.21 8.39 12.40
C MET A 106 0.40 7.68 13.50
N TYR A 107 -0.52 8.40 14.13
CA TYR A 107 -1.53 7.85 15.03
C TYR A 107 -2.90 8.00 14.38
N TYR A 108 -3.57 6.88 14.18
CA TYR A 108 -4.96 6.85 13.80
C TYR A 108 -5.81 7.50 14.90
N VAL A 109 -6.78 8.33 14.51
CA VAL A 109 -7.78 8.89 15.42
C VAL A 109 -9.16 8.43 15.02
N ASN A 110 -9.89 7.80 15.96
CA ASN A 110 -11.28 7.42 15.75
C ASN A 110 -12.18 8.66 15.76
N PHE A 111 -12.43 9.24 14.58
CA PHE A 111 -13.39 10.34 14.43
C PHE A 111 -14.80 9.78 14.46
N THR A 112 -15.62 10.27 15.40
CA THR A 112 -17.03 9.92 15.50
C THR A 112 -17.87 10.86 14.62
N GLU A 113 -19.15 10.55 14.44
CA GLU A 113 -20.09 11.45 13.74
C GLU A 113 -20.16 12.85 14.36
N GLN A 114 -19.86 12.96 15.66
CA GLN A 114 -19.86 14.21 16.40
C GLN A 114 -18.53 14.98 16.28
N THR A 115 -17.48 14.38 15.69
CA THR A 115 -16.19 15.05 15.50
C THR A 115 -16.35 16.26 14.59
N GLY A 116 -16.04 17.45 15.12
CA GLY A 116 -16.18 18.72 14.39
C GLY A 116 -17.60 19.27 14.33
N SER A 117 -18.54 18.73 15.12
CA SER A 117 -19.90 19.28 15.21
C SER A 117 -19.89 20.73 15.70
N PRO A 118 -20.70 21.63 15.08
CA PRO A 118 -20.81 23.03 15.51
C PRO A 118 -21.49 23.18 16.87
N ASP A 119 -22.20 22.15 17.35
CA ASP A 119 -23.01 22.20 18.57
C ASP A 119 -22.19 21.98 19.85
N PHE A 120 -20.86 22.07 19.78
CA PHE A 120 -19.92 21.89 20.90
C PHE A 120 -20.25 20.64 21.75
N TYR A 121 -19.85 19.48 21.25
CA TYR A 121 -20.02 18.20 21.94
C TYR A 121 -18.93 17.96 23.00
N ASN A 122 -19.32 17.38 24.15
CA ASN A 122 -18.38 16.87 25.16
C ASN A 122 -17.96 15.43 24.83
N PRO A 123 -16.73 15.19 24.34
CA PRO A 123 -16.29 13.85 23.95
C PRO A 123 -16.26 12.89 25.13
N LYS A 124 -16.74 11.66 24.89
CA LYS A 124 -16.52 10.56 25.82
C LYS A 124 -15.02 10.25 25.83
N PRO A 125 -14.48 9.70 26.94
CA PRO A 125 -13.07 9.28 27.00
C PRO A 125 -12.66 8.27 25.90
N THR A 126 -13.64 7.52 25.36
CA THR A 126 -13.46 6.58 24.25
C THR A 126 -13.38 7.24 22.87
N ASP A 127 -13.88 8.47 22.76
CA ASP A 127 -13.88 9.21 21.50
C ASP A 127 -12.48 9.72 21.21
N LEU A 128 -12.15 9.81 19.91
CA LEU A 128 -10.82 10.26 19.48
C LEU A 128 -9.69 9.38 20.04
N THR A 129 -9.95 8.09 20.28
CA THR A 129 -8.91 7.14 20.67
C THR A 129 -7.76 7.20 19.66
N ARG A 130 -6.52 7.29 20.16
CA ARG A 130 -5.30 7.39 19.35
C ARG A 130 -4.61 6.04 19.29
N ILE A 131 -4.48 5.48 18.08
CA ILE A 131 -3.90 4.16 17.86
C ILE A 131 -2.60 4.31 17.06
N PRO A 132 -1.44 3.87 17.58
CA PRO A 132 -0.18 4.03 16.87
C PRO A 132 -0.13 3.14 15.63
N ARG A 133 0.06 3.74 14.46
CA ARG A 133 0.31 3.03 13.20
C ARG A 133 1.76 2.48 13.17
N PRO A 134 2.10 1.60 12.22
CA PRO A 134 3.48 1.11 12.08
C PRO A 134 4.53 2.22 11.96
N SER A 135 4.20 3.34 11.31
CA SER A 135 5.03 4.55 11.20
C SER A 135 5.38 5.15 12.58
N ALA A 136 4.40 5.33 13.48
CA ALA A 136 4.62 5.83 14.83
C ALA A 136 5.58 4.93 15.63
N LYS A 137 5.37 3.61 15.56
CA LYS A 137 6.24 2.63 16.24
C LYS A 137 7.68 2.70 15.70
N TRP A 138 7.83 2.86 14.39
CA TRP A 138 9.14 3.01 13.76
C TRP A 138 9.82 4.32 14.15
N PHE A 139 9.13 5.46 14.10
CA PHE A 139 9.70 6.73 14.54
C PHE A 139 10.03 6.73 16.04
N ASN A 140 9.26 6.04 16.88
CA ASN A 140 9.61 5.85 18.29
C ASN A 140 10.96 5.11 18.43
N LYS A 141 11.18 4.03 17.67
CA LYS A 141 12.48 3.33 17.62
C LYS A 141 13.58 4.31 17.16
N VAL A 142 13.42 4.96 16.01
CA VAL A 142 14.44 5.89 15.47
C VAL A 142 14.76 7.01 16.47
N ALA A 143 13.74 7.60 17.10
CA ALA A 143 13.91 8.69 18.05
C ALA A 143 14.64 8.26 19.33
N THR A 144 14.45 7.01 19.77
CA THR A 144 15.05 6.47 21.00
C THR A 144 16.44 5.88 20.76
N THR A 145 16.64 5.15 19.66
CA THR A 145 17.92 4.49 19.35
C THR A 145 18.88 5.39 18.57
N LYS A 146 18.35 6.41 17.88
CA LYS A 146 19.08 7.22 16.89
C LYS A 146 19.64 6.41 15.71
N CYS A 147 19.10 5.21 15.48
CA CYS A 147 19.54 4.30 14.43
C CYS A 147 18.42 4.05 13.40
N LEU A 148 18.82 3.89 12.13
CA LEU A 148 17.95 3.46 11.03
C LEU A 148 18.02 1.95 10.77
N ASP A 149 18.61 1.19 11.69
CA ASP A 149 18.84 -0.26 11.57
C ASP A 149 17.56 -1.11 11.55
N GLY A 150 17.67 -2.35 11.03
CA GLY A 150 16.51 -3.23 10.79
C GLY A 150 15.76 -2.93 9.49
N TRP A 151 16.45 -2.33 8.52
CA TRP A 151 15.87 -1.84 7.26
C TRP A 151 15.39 -2.97 6.33
N SER A 152 16.06 -4.13 6.35
CA SER A 152 15.83 -5.27 5.45
C SER A 152 14.60 -6.13 5.80
N GLU A 153 14.24 -6.25 7.07
CA GLU A 153 13.21 -7.19 7.54
C GLU A 153 11.78 -6.79 7.14
N ILE A 154 11.55 -5.50 6.90
CA ILE A 154 10.22 -4.97 6.57
C ILE A 154 10.00 -4.98 5.04
N ASN A 155 11.06 -4.79 4.25
CA ASN A 155 10.99 -4.98 2.81
C ASN A 155 10.64 -6.43 2.47
N ALA A 156 11.26 -7.42 3.15
CA ALA A 156 10.93 -8.83 2.97
C ALA A 156 9.47 -9.19 3.30
N LYS A 157 8.82 -8.48 4.24
CA LYS A 157 7.39 -8.66 4.56
C LYS A 157 6.46 -8.00 3.54
N ALA A 158 6.86 -6.86 2.98
CA ALA A 158 6.13 -6.17 1.91
C ALA A 158 6.18 -6.94 0.59
N THR A 159 7.30 -7.60 0.27
CA THR A 159 7.43 -8.48 -0.91
C THR A 159 6.94 -9.91 -0.64
N GLY A 160 6.91 -10.36 0.61
CA GLY A 160 6.58 -11.75 0.99
C GLY A 160 5.08 -12.06 1.07
N THR A 161 4.19 -11.10 0.86
CA THR A 161 2.73 -11.29 0.90
C THR A 161 2.07 -11.38 -0.49
N SER A 162 2.84 -11.41 -1.58
CA SER A 162 2.30 -11.48 -2.95
C SER A 162 2.28 -12.89 -3.59
N HIS A 163 2.49 -13.96 -2.82
CA HIS A 163 2.31 -15.33 -3.31
C HIS A 163 1.62 -16.24 -2.29
N GLU A 164 0.37 -15.92 -1.94
CA GLU A 164 -0.60 -16.97 -1.68
C GLU A 164 -1.49 -17.08 -2.90
N SER A 165 -1.10 -17.98 -3.81
CA SER A 165 -1.92 -18.37 -4.96
C SER A 165 -3.25 -18.88 -4.42
N LYS A 166 -4.28 -18.02 -4.39
CA LYS A 166 -5.66 -18.46 -4.26
C LYS A 166 -5.96 -19.31 -5.50
N THR A 167 -5.74 -20.61 -5.39
CA THR A 167 -6.22 -21.60 -6.35
C THR A 167 -7.73 -21.43 -6.40
N SER A 168 -8.20 -20.73 -7.43
CA SER A 168 -9.61 -20.38 -7.57
C SER A 168 -10.43 -21.67 -7.62
N ILE A 169 -11.39 -21.80 -6.71
CA ILE A 169 -12.32 -22.94 -6.64
C ILE A 169 -13.04 -23.12 -7.99
N PHE A 170 -13.22 -22.04 -8.76
CA PHE A 170 -13.74 -22.08 -10.13
C PHE A 170 -12.90 -22.94 -11.08
N SER A 171 -11.56 -22.90 -10.99
CA SER A 171 -10.68 -23.68 -11.87
C SER A 171 -10.80 -25.18 -11.63
N LEU A 172 -11.01 -25.59 -10.37
CA LEU A 172 -11.25 -27.00 -10.02
C LEU A 172 -12.62 -27.48 -10.54
N VAL A 173 -13.67 -26.68 -10.35
CA VAL A 173 -15.03 -27.05 -10.79
C VAL A 173 -15.12 -27.18 -12.32
N PHE A 174 -14.54 -26.25 -13.08
CA PHE A 174 -14.49 -26.34 -14.54
C PHE A 174 -13.65 -27.53 -15.03
N GLY A 175 -12.56 -27.87 -14.34
CA GLY A 175 -11.76 -29.05 -14.65
C GLY A 175 -12.55 -30.36 -14.55
N PHE A 176 -13.35 -30.52 -13.50
CA PHE A 176 -14.20 -31.72 -13.33
C PHE A 176 -15.35 -31.78 -14.34
N VAL A 177 -15.98 -30.64 -14.66
CA VAL A 177 -17.07 -30.61 -15.65
C VAL A 177 -16.55 -30.92 -17.07
N ALA A 178 -15.38 -30.40 -17.44
CA ALA A 178 -14.76 -30.70 -18.73
C ALA A 178 -14.39 -32.20 -18.85
N LEU A 179 -13.83 -32.79 -17.80
CA LEU A 179 -13.51 -34.23 -17.76
C LEU A 179 -14.76 -35.11 -17.90
N ALA A 180 -15.84 -34.76 -17.20
CA ALA A 180 -17.11 -35.49 -17.31
C ALA A 180 -17.70 -35.42 -18.73
N ALA A 181 -17.66 -34.25 -19.38
CA ALA A 181 -18.15 -34.08 -20.75
C ALA A 181 -17.34 -34.92 -21.77
N VAL A 182 -16.02 -34.99 -21.62
CA VAL A 182 -15.15 -35.82 -22.47
C VAL A 182 -15.46 -37.31 -22.29
N VAL A 183 -15.60 -37.77 -21.04
CA VAL A 183 -15.93 -39.18 -20.75
C VAL A 183 -17.29 -39.56 -21.34
N ILE A 184 -18.31 -38.71 -21.18
CA ILE A 184 -19.64 -38.94 -21.78
C ILE A 184 -19.53 -38.99 -23.32
N GLY A 185 -18.80 -38.06 -23.93
CA GLY A 185 -18.59 -38.04 -25.37
C GLY A 185 -17.93 -39.32 -25.89
N VAL A 186 -16.91 -39.82 -25.20
CA VAL A 186 -16.23 -41.08 -25.55
C VAL A 186 -17.18 -42.27 -25.42
N VAL A 187 -17.96 -42.36 -24.34
CA VAL A 187 -18.94 -43.44 -24.14
C VAL A 187 -20.00 -43.42 -25.25
N VAL A 188 -20.52 -42.25 -25.61
CA VAL A 188 -21.51 -42.12 -26.69
C VAL A 188 -20.92 -42.58 -28.03
N VAL A 189 -19.67 -42.22 -28.34
CA VAL A 189 -18.99 -42.65 -29.58
C VAL A 189 -18.77 -44.16 -29.59
N LEU A 190 -18.38 -44.76 -28.47
CA LEU A 190 -18.18 -46.20 -28.35
C LEU A 190 -19.50 -46.97 -28.50
N VAL A 191 -20.57 -46.52 -27.85
CA VAL A 191 -21.92 -47.11 -27.99
C VAL A 191 -22.42 -46.97 -29.42
N TYR A 192 -22.22 -45.80 -30.06
CA TYR A 192 -22.60 -45.57 -31.45
C TYR A 192 -21.84 -46.49 -32.41
N ARG A 193 -20.53 -46.64 -32.24
CA ARG A 193 -19.69 -47.55 -33.02
C ARG A 193 -20.12 -49.01 -32.83
N HIS A 194 -20.39 -49.43 -31.60
CA HIS A 194 -20.84 -50.79 -31.33
C HIS A 194 -22.20 -51.11 -31.96
N ARG A 195 -23.14 -50.14 -31.97
CA ARG A 195 -24.42 -50.28 -32.68
C ARG A 195 -24.25 -50.38 -34.20
N ARG A 196 -23.29 -49.66 -34.79
CA ARG A 196 -23.04 -49.72 -36.24
C ARG A 196 -22.39 -51.01 -36.70
N THR A 197 -21.57 -51.66 -35.86
CA THR A 197 -20.97 -52.96 -36.20
C THR A 197 -21.98 -54.12 -36.27
N GLY A 198 -23.23 -53.92 -35.84
CA GLY A 198 -24.30 -54.92 -35.92
C GLY A 198 -25.21 -54.83 -37.16
N TYR A 199 -24.98 -53.88 -38.06
CA TYR A 199 -25.77 -53.73 -39.28
C TYR A 199 -24.95 -54.21 -40.49
N GLU A 200 -25.18 -55.45 -40.94
CA GLU A 200 -24.81 -55.84 -42.30
C GLU A 200 -25.84 -55.26 -43.29
N PRO A 201 -25.40 -54.58 -44.36
CA PRO A 201 -26.31 -54.09 -45.37
C PRO A 201 -26.85 -55.26 -46.20
N LEU A 202 -28.18 -55.45 -46.20
CA LEU A 202 -28.87 -56.33 -47.14
C LEU A 202 -28.77 -55.72 -48.55
N VAL A 203 -27.66 -55.99 -49.24
CA VAL A 203 -27.52 -55.69 -50.67
C VAL A 203 -27.91 -56.93 -51.46
N SER A 204 -28.94 -56.74 -52.28
CA SER A 204 -29.62 -57.70 -53.14
C SER A 204 -28.68 -58.57 -53.99
N ARG A 205 -28.84 -59.88 -53.91
CA ARG A 205 -28.44 -60.83 -54.97
C ARG A 205 -29.57 -60.88 -56.02
N ASN A 206 -29.23 -60.54 -57.26
CA ASN A 206 -29.92 -61.03 -58.46
C ASN A 206 -29.58 -62.51 -58.68
#